data_AF-A0A954R8X4-F1
#
_entry.id   AF-A0A954R8X4-F1
#
_cell.length_a   1.000
_cell.length_b   1.000
_cell.length_c   1.000
_cell.angle_alpha   90.00
_cell.angle_beta   90.00
_cell.angle_gamma   90.00
#
_symmetry.space_group_name_H-M   'P 1'
#
loop_
_entity.id
_entity.type
_entity.pdbx_description
1 polymer ?
#
loop_
_entity_poly.entity_id
_entity_poly.type
_entity_poly.pdbx_seq_one_letter_code
_entity_poly.pdbx_strand_id
1 'polypeptide(L)'
;MRQFVLWALACARFQVDESGGDCFTLRAPEDRPSLFNGASSVRFTFGEHAGPTTEHVTLDSRMFQWVLKQLGESDNQRHSVPNDYPQSIHEIGPKLFEAYKVDSGSVQLAGCALEDRPLLRVTVRSTEASSGESRLRHRFFTPDGGRVSNELAETLGADELVPAIQFRRSLADADVQQWISVARTANAPGVESAESSGAADEFLAATVVWLKYADGKLRFTIGEQNVELPFAGWARLLARGLQEPPPYVCPLSGLRSHHLQATDDGRITVAEAIAACEVSGRRVLAVELKTCEVTGKRVLADLLHTCPVTERRMLETAMAECGMCKQRVSESAIKHDRCVACRGLTPIRKEQARLARVLGEYPKLDRWRSWKLAETATVYILEADSLWRRLLLIVNKETLDIQHVATASRFGKTWLPLDPAEYPDQIGQRSLSGVV
;
A
#
# COMPACT_ATOMS: atom_id res chain seq x y z
N MET A 1 -24.30 27.47 -21.83
CA MET A 1 -24.28 28.57 -22.83
C MET A 1 -23.52 29.80 -22.34
N ARG A 2 -23.93 30.43 -21.22
CA ARG A 2 -23.24 31.59 -20.62
C ARG A 2 -21.72 31.42 -20.53
N GLN A 3 -21.26 30.36 -19.86
CA GLN A 3 -19.84 30.06 -19.69
C GLN A 3 -19.09 29.94 -21.04
N PHE A 4 -19.66 29.22 -22.01
CA PHE A 4 -19.07 29.07 -23.35
C PHE A 4 -18.90 30.41 -24.08
N VAL A 5 -19.92 31.27 -24.06
CA VAL A 5 -19.86 32.58 -24.74
C VAL A 5 -18.83 33.49 -24.09
N LEU A 6 -18.82 33.58 -22.76
CA LEU A 6 -17.84 34.41 -22.04
C LEU A 6 -16.41 33.90 -22.25
N TRP A 7 -16.21 32.57 -22.20
CA TRP A 7 -14.93 31.95 -22.53
C TRP A 7 -14.48 32.25 -23.97
N ALA A 8 -15.38 32.15 -24.95
CA ALA A 8 -15.09 32.40 -26.35
C ALA A 8 -14.67 33.85 -26.61
N LEU A 9 -15.38 34.80 -25.98
CA LEU A 9 -15.02 36.22 -26.02
C LEU A 9 -13.64 36.48 -25.41
N ALA A 10 -13.33 35.84 -24.29
CA ALA A 10 -12.02 35.94 -23.64
C ALA A 10 -10.90 35.33 -24.52
N CYS A 11 -11.13 34.20 -25.18
CA CYS A 11 -10.20 33.62 -26.16
C CYS A 11 -9.92 34.61 -27.30
N ALA A 12 -10.97 35.29 -27.78
CA ALA A 12 -10.87 36.34 -28.79
C ALA A 12 -10.35 37.70 -28.26
N ARG A 13 -9.89 37.74 -27.00
CA ARG A 13 -9.30 38.92 -26.33
C ARG A 13 -10.23 40.12 -26.26
N PHE A 14 -11.54 39.88 -26.26
CA PHE A 14 -12.50 40.95 -26.01
C PHE A 14 -12.66 41.21 -24.52
N GLN A 15 -12.84 42.49 -24.16
CA GLN A 15 -13.16 42.91 -22.81
C GLN A 15 -14.68 42.88 -22.60
N VAL A 16 -15.11 42.20 -21.54
CA VAL A 16 -16.51 42.07 -21.16
C VAL A 16 -16.67 42.53 -19.72
N ASP A 17 -17.49 43.55 -19.50
CA ASP A 17 -17.82 44.07 -18.16
C ASP A 17 -19.17 43.52 -17.71
N GLU A 18 -19.23 42.90 -16.53
CA GLU A 18 -20.50 42.49 -15.90
C GLU A 18 -21.17 43.71 -15.24
N SER A 19 -22.38 44.03 -15.67
CA SER A 19 -23.15 45.20 -15.21
C SER A 19 -24.23 44.84 -14.16
N GLY A 20 -24.24 43.59 -13.68
CA GLY A 20 -25.22 43.03 -12.74
C GLY A 20 -26.44 42.39 -13.43
N GLY A 21 -27.07 41.40 -12.78
CA GLY A 21 -28.31 40.76 -13.24
C GLY A 21 -28.18 40.00 -14.57
N ASP A 22 -27.10 39.24 -14.77
CA ASP A 22 -26.76 38.53 -16.01
C ASP A 22 -26.57 39.43 -17.25
N CYS A 23 -26.42 40.74 -17.06
CA CYS A 23 -26.17 41.71 -18.13
C CYS A 23 -24.68 42.01 -18.28
N PHE A 24 -24.20 41.96 -19.51
CA PHE A 24 -22.81 42.11 -19.89
C PHE A 24 -22.65 43.19 -20.96
N THR A 25 -21.53 43.91 -20.91
CA THR A 25 -21.17 44.90 -21.92
C THR A 25 -19.84 44.51 -22.57
N LEU A 26 -19.90 44.19 -23.86
CA LEU A 26 -18.75 43.89 -24.71
C LEU A 26 -18.24 45.18 -25.32
N ARG A 27 -16.95 45.52 -25.14
CA ARG A 27 -16.34 46.71 -25.74
C ARG A 27 -15.67 46.36 -27.06
N ALA A 28 -15.83 47.22 -28.07
CA ALA A 28 -15.08 47.11 -29.31
C ALA A 28 -13.59 47.40 -29.04
N PRO A 29 -12.67 46.55 -29.51
CA PRO A 29 -11.24 46.85 -29.50
C PRO A 29 -10.95 48.11 -30.32
N GLU A 30 -10.07 48.98 -29.82
CA GLU A 30 -9.71 50.24 -30.50
C GLU A 30 -9.09 50.01 -31.89
N ASP A 31 -8.45 48.85 -32.10
CA ASP A 31 -7.85 48.43 -33.36
C ASP A 31 -8.85 47.85 -34.37
N ARG A 32 -10.14 47.69 -34.00
CA ARG A 32 -11.19 47.10 -34.84
C ARG A 32 -12.52 47.87 -34.79
N PRO A 33 -12.54 49.16 -35.18
CA PRO A 33 -13.70 50.05 -35.04
C PRO A 33 -14.90 49.66 -35.91
N SER A 34 -14.73 48.82 -36.93
CA SER A 34 -15.82 48.33 -37.79
C SER A 34 -16.62 47.19 -37.16
N LEU A 35 -16.22 46.67 -36.00
CA LEU A 35 -16.99 45.65 -35.29
C LEU A 35 -18.31 46.24 -34.78
N PHE A 36 -19.33 45.39 -34.64
CA PHE A 36 -20.66 45.77 -34.16
C PHE A 36 -21.34 46.90 -34.95
N ASN A 37 -21.16 46.93 -36.27
CA ASN A 37 -21.68 48.00 -37.14
C ASN A 37 -21.21 49.42 -36.73
N GLY A 38 -20.00 49.53 -36.15
CA GLY A 38 -19.43 50.80 -35.70
C GLY A 38 -19.81 51.21 -34.28
N ALA A 39 -20.53 50.37 -33.54
CA ALA A 39 -20.81 50.63 -32.13
C ALA A 39 -19.57 50.41 -31.25
N SER A 40 -19.32 51.33 -30.31
CA SER A 40 -18.21 51.23 -29.35
C SER A 40 -18.41 50.11 -28.32
N SER A 41 -19.64 49.65 -28.13
CA SER A 41 -19.98 48.57 -27.22
C SER A 41 -21.31 47.92 -27.56
N VAL A 42 -21.48 46.63 -27.21
CA VAL A 42 -22.73 45.90 -27.31
C VAL A 42 -23.13 45.35 -25.95
N ARG A 43 -24.40 45.53 -25.56
CA ARG A 43 -24.96 44.97 -24.33
C ARG A 43 -25.70 43.68 -24.65
N PHE A 44 -25.49 42.65 -23.83
CA PHE A 44 -26.15 41.37 -23.98
C PHE A 44 -26.47 40.75 -22.61
N THR A 45 -27.46 39.86 -22.56
CA THR A 45 -27.87 39.18 -21.34
C THR A 45 -28.17 37.71 -21.58
N PHE A 46 -27.96 36.89 -20.55
CA PHE A 46 -28.42 35.49 -20.51
C PHE A 46 -29.69 35.31 -19.67
N GLY A 47 -30.15 36.36 -19.00
CA GLY A 47 -31.37 36.36 -18.20
C GLY A 47 -32.61 36.68 -19.04
N GLU A 48 -33.80 36.38 -18.50
CA GLU A 48 -35.09 36.47 -19.21
C GLU A 48 -35.49 37.89 -19.65
N HIS A 49 -34.86 38.93 -19.06
CA HIS A 49 -35.25 40.32 -19.25
C HIS A 49 -34.20 41.08 -20.07
N ALA A 50 -34.40 41.13 -21.39
CA ALA A 50 -33.64 42.02 -22.28
C ALA A 50 -34.31 43.40 -22.36
N GLY A 51 -33.58 44.44 -21.93
CA GLY A 51 -33.97 45.82 -22.23
C GLY A 51 -33.92 46.11 -23.74
N PRO A 52 -34.49 47.23 -24.22
CA PRO A 52 -34.62 47.53 -25.66
C PRO A 52 -33.30 47.63 -26.43
N THR A 53 -32.17 47.80 -25.73
CA THR A 53 -30.81 47.89 -26.29
C THR A 53 -29.90 46.73 -25.89
N THR A 54 -30.44 45.72 -25.21
CA THR A 54 -29.70 44.55 -24.73
C THR A 54 -30.14 43.33 -25.53
N GLU A 55 -29.20 42.61 -26.15
CA GLU A 55 -29.53 41.37 -26.86
C GLU A 55 -29.65 40.18 -25.88
N HIS A 56 -30.75 39.43 -25.96
CA HIS A 56 -30.86 38.15 -25.25
C HIS A 56 -30.08 37.08 -26.01
N VAL A 57 -29.07 36.48 -25.38
CA VAL A 57 -28.20 35.50 -26.03
C VAL A 57 -28.85 34.13 -26.01
N THR A 58 -29.24 33.66 -27.19
CA THR A 58 -29.67 32.28 -27.48
C THR A 58 -28.76 31.66 -28.52
N LEU A 59 -28.92 30.37 -28.83
CA LEU A 59 -28.12 29.70 -29.86
C LEU A 59 -28.34 30.26 -31.27
N ASP A 60 -29.45 30.96 -31.49
CA ASP A 60 -29.79 31.57 -32.79
C ASP A 60 -29.64 33.10 -32.77
N SER A 61 -29.18 33.66 -31.64
CA SER A 61 -28.92 35.09 -31.51
C SER A 61 -27.75 35.55 -32.38
N ARG A 62 -27.77 36.83 -32.79
CA ARG A 62 -26.72 37.42 -33.62
C ARG A 62 -25.39 37.44 -32.88
N MET A 63 -25.43 37.75 -31.59
CA MET A 63 -24.28 37.72 -30.70
C MET A 63 -23.64 36.33 -30.68
N PHE A 64 -24.43 35.26 -30.51
CA PHE A 64 -23.88 33.90 -30.48
C PHE A 64 -23.24 33.50 -31.81
N GLN A 65 -23.90 33.77 -32.94
CA GLN A 65 -23.36 33.49 -34.27
C GLN A 65 -22.08 34.30 -34.54
N TRP A 66 -22.04 35.55 -34.10
CA TRP A 66 -20.85 36.38 -34.21
C TRP A 66 -19.69 35.83 -33.38
N VAL A 67 -19.94 35.39 -32.14
CA VAL A 67 -18.92 34.76 -31.28
C VAL A 67 -18.36 33.49 -31.92
N LEU A 68 -19.22 32.63 -32.49
CA LEU A 68 -18.76 31.43 -33.21
C LEU A 68 -17.87 31.78 -34.41
N LYS A 69 -18.23 32.82 -35.17
CA LYS A 69 -17.40 33.30 -36.28
C LYS A 69 -16.02 33.76 -35.80
N GLN A 70 -15.97 34.51 -34.69
CA GLN A 70 -14.68 34.97 -34.12
C GLN A 70 -13.78 33.81 -33.66
N LEU A 71 -14.38 32.75 -33.09
CA LEU A 71 -13.64 31.53 -32.75
C LEU A 71 -13.08 30.80 -33.99
N GLY A 72 -13.83 30.79 -35.09
CA GLY A 72 -13.41 30.13 -36.34
C GLY A 72 -12.28 30.84 -37.09
N GLU A 73 -12.21 32.17 -36.99
CA GLU A 73 -11.22 33.01 -37.68
C GLU A 73 -9.85 33.09 -36.98
N SER A 74 -9.72 32.47 -35.79
CA SER A 74 -8.57 32.70 -34.93
C SER A 74 -7.70 31.45 -34.73
N ASP A 75 -6.50 31.45 -35.32
CA ASP A 75 -5.55 30.32 -35.24
C ASP A 75 -5.04 30.04 -33.81
N ASN A 76 -4.97 31.06 -32.94
CA ASN A 76 -4.32 30.97 -31.62
C ASN A 76 -5.26 30.60 -30.44
N GLN A 77 -6.50 30.20 -30.70
CA GLN A 77 -7.58 30.25 -29.69
C GLN A 77 -8.13 28.90 -29.22
N ARG A 78 -7.37 27.82 -29.44
CA ARG A 78 -7.83 26.48 -29.09
C ARG A 78 -7.36 26.00 -27.74
N HIS A 79 -6.48 26.71 -27.04
CA HIS A 79 -5.93 26.24 -25.78
C HIS A 79 -6.59 26.90 -24.58
N SER A 80 -6.96 26.09 -23.60
CA SER A 80 -7.59 26.56 -22.38
C SER A 80 -7.18 25.71 -21.20
N VAL A 81 -7.33 26.25 -20.00
CA VAL A 81 -7.16 25.53 -18.74
C VAL A 81 -8.43 25.71 -17.91
N PRO A 82 -8.75 24.81 -16.98
CA PRO A 82 -9.74 25.06 -15.95
C PRO A 82 -9.46 26.35 -15.17
N ASN A 83 -10.49 27.01 -14.66
CA ASN A 83 -10.35 28.28 -13.93
C ASN A 83 -9.42 28.20 -12.69
N ASP A 84 -9.51 27.13 -11.93
CA ASP A 84 -8.67 26.80 -10.76
C ASP A 84 -7.55 25.80 -11.12
N TYR A 85 -6.95 25.99 -12.28
CA TYR A 85 -5.85 25.15 -12.75
C TYR A 85 -4.63 25.23 -11.81
N PRO A 86 -4.16 24.09 -11.24
CA PRO A 86 -3.05 24.10 -10.30
C PRO A 86 -1.75 24.57 -10.96
N GLN A 87 -1.07 25.52 -10.33
CA GLN A 87 0.17 26.12 -10.86
C GLN A 87 1.43 25.46 -10.27
N SER A 88 1.33 24.91 -9.07
CA SER A 88 2.47 24.41 -8.30
C SER A 88 2.17 23.14 -7.53
N ILE A 89 3.23 22.39 -7.23
CA ILE A 89 3.19 21.16 -6.42
C ILE A 89 2.74 21.45 -4.98
N HIS A 90 2.94 22.67 -4.49
CA HIS A 90 2.55 23.05 -3.13
C HIS A 90 1.02 23.07 -2.94
N GLU A 91 0.25 23.15 -4.03
CA GLU A 91 -1.23 23.13 -3.98
C GLU A 91 -1.79 21.73 -3.75
N ILE A 92 -1.07 20.67 -4.14
CA ILE A 92 -1.50 19.27 -3.93
C ILE A 92 -1.02 18.68 -2.60
N GLY A 93 0.11 19.17 -2.08
CA GLY A 93 0.77 18.65 -0.88
C GLY A 93 -0.15 18.51 0.34
N PRO A 94 -0.87 19.56 0.76
CA PRO A 94 -1.70 19.51 1.97
C PRO A 94 -2.70 18.35 1.99
N LYS A 95 -3.46 18.16 0.91
CA LYS A 95 -4.44 17.06 0.82
C LYS A 95 -3.81 15.69 0.72
N LEU A 96 -2.67 15.57 0.05
CA LEU A 96 -1.90 14.33 0.04
C LEU A 96 -1.41 13.95 1.43
N PHE A 97 -0.98 14.92 2.24
CA PHE A 97 -0.46 14.67 3.58
C PHE A 97 -1.57 14.40 4.60
N GLU A 98 -2.69 15.12 4.50
CA GLU A 98 -3.88 14.92 5.35
C GLU A 98 -4.44 13.50 5.25
N ALA A 99 -4.24 12.81 4.12
CA ALA A 99 -4.66 11.43 3.94
C ALA A 99 -3.94 10.44 4.87
N TYR A 100 -2.75 10.79 5.41
CA TYR A 100 -1.94 9.88 6.21
C TYR A 100 -1.82 10.30 7.67
N LYS A 101 -1.88 9.31 8.55
CA LYS A 101 -1.48 9.44 9.96
C LYS A 101 -0.09 8.82 10.12
N VAL A 102 0.90 9.59 10.55
CA VAL A 102 2.27 9.11 10.77
C VAL A 102 2.65 9.30 12.23
N ASP A 103 2.74 8.20 12.98
CA ASP A 103 3.05 8.27 14.41
C ASP A 103 4.52 8.63 14.62
N SER A 104 4.77 9.72 15.36
CA SER A 104 6.12 10.23 15.67
C SER A 104 6.98 10.49 14.42
N GLY A 105 6.35 10.95 13.34
CA GLY A 105 7.04 11.21 12.07
C GLY A 105 6.38 12.27 11.22
N SER A 106 6.80 12.33 9.96
CA SER A 106 6.29 13.28 8.97
C SER A 106 6.14 12.63 7.61
N VAL A 107 5.32 13.26 6.76
CA VAL A 107 5.18 12.96 5.34
C VAL A 107 5.53 14.21 4.54
N GLN A 108 6.27 14.03 3.47
CA GLN A 108 6.63 15.10 2.54
C GLN A 108 6.70 14.58 1.11
N LEU A 109 6.74 15.49 0.13
CA LEU A 109 6.99 15.13 -1.26
C LEU A 109 8.49 14.93 -1.49
N ALA A 110 8.86 13.80 -2.12
CA ALA A 110 10.24 13.43 -2.44
C ALA A 110 10.42 13.29 -3.95
N GLY A 111 10.16 14.39 -4.65
CA GLY A 111 10.10 14.45 -6.11
C GLY A 111 8.66 14.30 -6.59
N CYS A 112 8.22 15.30 -7.33
CA CYS A 112 6.93 15.31 -8.00
C CYS A 112 7.07 16.12 -9.29
N ALA A 113 6.51 15.59 -10.38
CA ALA A 113 6.37 16.27 -11.64
C ALA A 113 4.91 16.64 -11.86
N LEU A 114 4.67 17.86 -12.35
CA LEU A 114 3.37 18.30 -12.82
C LEU A 114 3.41 18.40 -14.35
N GLU A 115 2.86 17.39 -15.00
CA GLU A 115 2.83 17.28 -16.45
C GLU A 115 1.55 17.88 -17.02
N ASP A 116 1.69 18.55 -18.16
CA ASP A 116 0.55 19.01 -18.94
C ASP A 116 0.02 17.90 -19.83
N ARG A 117 -1.23 17.50 -19.60
CA ARG A 117 -1.94 16.53 -20.42
C ARG A 117 -3.13 17.19 -21.10
N PRO A 118 -3.20 17.17 -22.44
CA PRO A 118 -4.31 17.78 -23.17
C PRO A 118 -5.50 16.83 -23.24
N LEU A 119 -6.70 17.40 -23.13
CA LEU A 119 -7.97 16.80 -23.58
C LEU A 119 -8.54 17.65 -24.71
N LEU A 120 -9.27 17.04 -25.63
CA LEU A 120 -10.04 17.74 -26.63
C LEU A 120 -11.49 17.86 -26.18
N ARG A 121 -11.94 19.08 -25.91
CA ARG A 121 -13.37 19.41 -25.75
C ARG A 121 -13.97 19.75 -27.10
N VAL A 122 -14.93 18.95 -27.55
CA VAL A 122 -15.78 19.22 -28.70
C VAL A 122 -17.09 19.83 -28.20
N THR A 123 -17.42 21.01 -28.71
CA THR A 123 -18.70 21.68 -28.43
C THR A 123 -19.63 21.47 -29.59
N VAL A 124 -20.82 20.93 -29.29
CA VAL A 124 -21.87 20.66 -30.27
C VAL A 124 -23.18 21.33 -29.87
N ARG A 125 -23.98 21.68 -30.87
CA ARG A 125 -25.40 21.99 -30.70
C ARG A 125 -26.18 20.70 -30.88
N SER A 126 -26.93 20.33 -29.86
CA SER A 126 -27.80 19.16 -29.84
C SER A 126 -29.25 19.63 -29.80
N THR A 127 -30.04 19.24 -30.79
CA THR A 127 -31.46 19.57 -30.87
C THR A 127 -32.26 18.36 -30.44
N GLU A 128 -33.07 18.52 -29.41
CA GLU A 128 -33.89 17.43 -28.90
C GLU A 128 -35.10 17.21 -29.80
N ALA A 129 -35.29 15.97 -30.26
CA ALA A 129 -36.28 15.63 -31.29
C ALA A 129 -37.73 15.84 -30.84
N SER A 130 -37.99 15.74 -29.54
CA SER A 130 -39.33 15.85 -28.95
C SER A 130 -39.76 17.30 -28.69
N SER A 131 -38.83 18.16 -28.28
CA SER A 131 -39.11 19.55 -27.89
C SER A 131 -38.70 20.57 -28.97
N GLY A 132 -37.82 20.18 -29.90
CA GLY A 132 -37.15 21.11 -30.82
C GLY A 132 -36.16 22.04 -30.13
N GLU A 133 -35.96 21.88 -28.82
CA GLU A 133 -35.08 22.73 -28.03
C GLU A 133 -33.62 22.40 -28.34
N SER A 134 -32.83 23.44 -28.63
CA SER A 134 -31.41 23.30 -28.92
C SER A 134 -30.59 23.66 -27.69
N ARG A 135 -29.67 22.77 -27.31
CA ARG A 135 -28.73 22.97 -26.20
C ARG A 135 -27.30 22.74 -26.63
N LEU A 136 -26.38 23.43 -25.97
CA LEU A 136 -24.96 23.12 -26.09
C LEU A 136 -24.62 21.89 -25.27
N ARG A 137 -23.83 20.99 -25.86
CA ARG A 137 -23.19 19.90 -25.14
C ARG A 137 -21.69 19.93 -25.38
N HIS A 138 -20.94 19.56 -24.36
CA HIS A 138 -19.50 19.37 -24.43
C HIS A 138 -19.21 17.88 -24.36
N ARG A 139 -18.31 17.42 -25.22
CA ARG A 139 -17.82 16.03 -25.25
C ARG A 139 -16.30 16.07 -25.19
N PHE A 140 -15.71 15.18 -24.42
CA PHE A 140 -14.29 15.22 -24.10
C PHE A 140 -13.57 13.98 -24.62
N PHE A 141 -12.40 14.17 -25.20
CA PHE A 141 -11.61 13.12 -25.82
C PHE A 141 -10.15 13.21 -25.39
N THR A 142 -9.51 12.07 -25.22
CA THR A 142 -8.07 11.96 -25.07
C THR A 142 -7.37 12.08 -26.44
N PRO A 143 -6.05 12.36 -26.47
CA PRO A 143 -5.27 12.45 -27.71
C PRO A 143 -5.34 11.24 -28.65
N ASP A 144 -5.52 10.04 -28.08
CA ASP A 144 -5.68 8.77 -28.80
C ASP A 144 -7.12 8.53 -29.27
N GLY A 145 -8.04 9.47 -29.05
CA GLY A 145 -9.44 9.41 -29.49
C GLY A 145 -10.39 8.72 -28.51
N GLY A 146 -9.89 8.30 -27.34
CA GLY A 146 -10.71 7.73 -26.28
C GLY A 146 -11.69 8.76 -25.71
N ARG A 147 -12.93 8.35 -25.43
CA ARG A 147 -13.94 9.23 -24.84
C ARG A 147 -13.72 9.35 -23.33
N VAL A 148 -13.66 10.60 -22.84
CA VAL A 148 -13.66 10.91 -21.41
C VAL A 148 -15.11 11.05 -20.95
N SER A 149 -15.47 10.43 -19.81
CA SER A 149 -16.82 10.55 -19.27
C SER A 149 -17.12 11.99 -18.87
N ASN A 150 -18.39 12.40 -18.99
CA ASN A 150 -18.81 13.75 -18.61
C ASN A 150 -18.55 14.01 -17.12
N GLU A 151 -18.79 13.02 -16.26
CA GLU A 151 -18.53 13.10 -14.81
C GLU A 151 -17.05 13.38 -14.51
N LEU A 152 -16.13 12.68 -15.19
CA LEU A 152 -14.70 12.92 -15.00
C LEU A 152 -14.31 14.31 -15.53
N ALA A 153 -14.83 14.71 -16.70
CA ALA A 153 -14.54 16.02 -17.27
C ALA A 153 -15.04 17.17 -16.37
N GLU A 154 -16.24 17.04 -15.81
CA GLU A 154 -16.82 17.99 -14.85
C GLU A 154 -15.96 18.08 -13.58
N THR A 155 -15.57 16.92 -13.02
CA THR A 155 -14.72 16.87 -11.81
C THR A 155 -13.35 17.50 -12.06
N LEU A 156 -12.82 17.36 -13.29
CA LEU A 156 -11.59 18.01 -13.76
C LEU A 156 -11.77 19.52 -14.05
N GLY A 157 -13.00 20.04 -14.03
CA GLY A 157 -13.37 21.40 -14.38
C GLY A 157 -13.15 21.75 -15.84
N ALA A 158 -13.22 20.75 -16.72
CA ALA A 158 -13.00 20.93 -18.14
C ALA A 158 -14.14 21.71 -18.85
N ASP A 159 -15.25 21.96 -18.16
CA ASP A 159 -16.35 22.81 -18.60
C ASP A 159 -16.14 24.30 -18.27
N GLU A 160 -15.42 24.60 -17.18
CA GLU A 160 -15.19 25.96 -16.68
C GLU A 160 -13.79 26.45 -17.04
N LEU A 161 -13.67 26.98 -18.26
CA LEU A 161 -12.38 27.25 -18.87
C LEU A 161 -12.02 28.74 -18.88
N VAL A 162 -10.72 29.00 -18.77
CA VAL A 162 -10.10 30.29 -19.08
C VAL A 162 -9.06 30.14 -20.20
N PRO A 163 -8.84 31.17 -21.03
CA PRO A 163 -7.85 31.12 -22.11
C PRO A 163 -6.44 30.86 -21.59
N ALA A 164 -5.73 29.92 -22.21
CA ALA A 164 -4.42 29.47 -21.78
C ALA A 164 -3.30 30.24 -22.50
N ILE A 165 -3.08 31.52 -22.14
CA ILE A 165 -2.20 32.45 -22.88
C ILE A 165 -0.71 32.03 -22.85
N GLN A 166 -0.29 31.22 -21.87
CA GLN A 166 1.12 30.89 -21.63
C GLN A 166 1.55 29.50 -22.14
N PHE A 167 0.64 28.66 -22.64
CA PHE A 167 0.98 27.30 -23.06
C PHE A 167 1.65 27.30 -24.43
N ARG A 168 2.98 27.42 -24.43
CA ARG A 168 3.84 27.42 -25.62
C ARG A 168 4.34 26.03 -26.05
N ARG A 169 3.96 24.94 -25.36
CA ARG A 169 4.16 23.59 -25.92
C ARG A 169 3.16 23.41 -27.05
N SER A 170 3.54 23.92 -28.21
CA SER A 170 2.76 23.85 -29.44
C SER A 170 2.60 22.38 -29.79
N LEU A 171 1.40 21.83 -29.55
CA LEU A 171 0.95 20.72 -30.39
C LEU A 171 1.04 21.22 -31.83
N ALA A 172 1.49 20.39 -32.77
CA ALA A 172 1.46 20.81 -34.15
C ALA A 172 0.00 20.96 -34.57
N ASP A 173 -0.33 21.98 -35.35
CA ASP A 173 -1.70 22.19 -35.81
C ASP A 173 -2.25 20.96 -36.53
N ALA A 174 -1.39 20.24 -37.25
CA ALA A 174 -1.73 18.97 -37.89
C ALA A 174 -2.23 17.91 -36.89
N ASP A 175 -1.59 17.79 -35.72
CA ASP A 175 -1.98 16.83 -34.68
C ASP A 175 -3.34 17.20 -34.09
N VAL A 176 -3.56 18.49 -33.81
CA VAL A 176 -4.85 18.99 -33.31
C VAL A 176 -5.96 18.77 -34.34
N GLN A 177 -5.71 19.02 -35.62
CA GLN A 177 -6.68 18.75 -36.69
C GLN A 177 -6.98 17.26 -36.82
N GLN A 178 -5.96 16.40 -36.69
CA GLN A 178 -6.14 14.96 -36.67
C GLN A 178 -7.01 14.54 -35.48
N TRP A 179 -6.77 15.06 -34.27
CA TRP A 179 -7.61 14.78 -33.10
C TRP A 179 -9.06 15.22 -33.31
N ILE A 180 -9.26 16.42 -33.88
CA ILE A 180 -10.60 16.92 -34.22
C ILE A 180 -11.28 15.97 -35.22
N SER A 181 -10.55 15.47 -36.23
CA SER A 181 -11.11 14.54 -37.21
C SER A 181 -11.52 13.20 -36.58
N VAL A 182 -10.69 12.65 -35.69
CA VAL A 182 -10.97 11.40 -34.95
C VAL A 182 -12.19 11.61 -34.04
N ALA A 183 -12.22 12.70 -33.28
CA ALA A 183 -13.34 13.02 -32.40
C ALA A 183 -14.64 13.24 -33.20
N ARG A 184 -14.59 13.87 -34.39
CA ARG A 184 -15.76 14.02 -35.25
C ARG A 184 -16.30 12.67 -35.72
N THR A 185 -15.43 11.73 -36.08
CA THR A 185 -15.83 10.36 -36.46
C THR A 185 -16.43 9.60 -35.28
N ALA A 186 -15.81 9.70 -34.09
CA ALA A 186 -16.35 9.11 -32.86
C ALA A 186 -17.70 9.73 -32.42
N ASN A 187 -17.95 10.98 -32.81
CA ASN A 187 -19.21 11.69 -32.58
C ASN A 187 -20.27 11.45 -33.67
N ALA A 188 -19.95 10.67 -34.72
CA ALA A 188 -20.90 10.41 -35.79
C ALA A 188 -22.14 9.67 -35.25
N PRO A 189 -23.35 10.02 -35.73
CA PRO A 189 -24.58 9.38 -35.30
C PRO A 189 -24.52 7.86 -35.54
N GLY A 190 -24.64 7.07 -34.47
CA GLY A 190 -24.73 5.60 -34.53
C GLY A 190 -23.65 4.79 -33.81
N VAL A 191 -22.63 5.40 -33.19
CA VAL A 191 -21.48 4.66 -32.62
C VAL A 191 -21.57 4.39 -31.11
N GLU A 192 -22.35 5.14 -30.32
CA GLU A 192 -22.59 4.79 -28.90
C GLU A 192 -24.04 5.09 -28.44
N SER A 193 -24.75 4.00 -28.14
CA SER A 193 -25.93 3.88 -27.27
C SER A 193 -27.30 4.40 -27.75
N ALA A 194 -28.28 3.50 -27.67
CA ALA A 194 -29.61 3.52 -28.24
C ALA A 194 -30.65 4.45 -27.55
N GLU A 195 -30.24 5.62 -27.04
CA GLU A 195 -31.14 6.51 -26.28
C GLU A 195 -31.33 7.92 -26.87
N SER A 196 -30.88 8.18 -28.10
CA SER A 196 -31.24 9.43 -28.79
C SER A 196 -31.76 9.17 -30.21
N SER A 197 -33.07 8.94 -30.28
CA SER A 197 -33.81 9.18 -31.50
C SER A 197 -33.85 10.68 -31.78
N GLY A 198 -33.01 11.14 -32.72
CA GLY A 198 -33.25 12.34 -33.51
C GLY A 198 -32.15 13.41 -33.48
N ALA A 199 -31.99 14.02 -34.67
CA ALA A 199 -31.06 15.07 -35.09
C ALA A 199 -29.55 14.79 -34.84
N ALA A 200 -28.75 14.88 -35.90
CA ALA A 200 -27.30 14.83 -35.79
C ALA A 200 -26.80 16.09 -35.05
N ASP A 201 -25.98 15.92 -34.02
CA ASP A 201 -25.34 17.02 -33.30
C ASP A 201 -24.49 17.86 -34.26
N GLU A 202 -24.69 19.18 -34.28
CA GLU A 202 -23.96 20.12 -35.11
C GLU A 202 -22.65 20.53 -34.40
N PHE A 203 -21.51 20.31 -35.05
CA PHE A 203 -20.20 20.71 -34.53
C PHE A 203 -20.05 22.23 -34.55
N LEU A 204 -19.74 22.85 -33.40
CA LEU A 204 -19.55 24.29 -33.29
C LEU A 204 -18.09 24.69 -33.08
N ALA A 205 -17.37 23.99 -32.19
CA ALA A 205 -16.01 24.34 -31.83
C ALA A 205 -15.23 23.16 -31.25
N ALA A 206 -13.90 23.23 -31.33
CA ALA A 206 -12.98 22.35 -30.63
C ALA A 206 -11.99 23.15 -29.79
N THR A 207 -11.74 22.70 -28.56
CA THR A 207 -10.84 23.32 -27.59
C THR A 207 -9.92 22.26 -27.00
N VAL A 208 -8.62 22.45 -27.09
CA VAL A 208 -7.61 21.75 -26.31
C VAL A 208 -7.62 22.28 -24.87
N VAL A 209 -8.03 21.45 -23.93
CA VAL A 209 -8.03 21.73 -22.50
C VAL A 209 -6.78 21.10 -21.87
N TRP A 210 -5.89 21.92 -21.32
CA TRP A 210 -4.71 21.46 -20.61
C TRP A 210 -5.04 21.20 -19.15
N LEU A 211 -4.68 20.01 -18.68
CA LEU A 211 -4.86 19.57 -17.30
C LEU A 211 -3.50 19.17 -16.71
N LYS A 212 -3.29 19.45 -15.42
CA LYS A 212 -2.11 18.97 -14.70
C LYS A 212 -2.31 17.54 -14.22
N TYR A 213 -1.37 16.68 -14.58
CA TYR A 213 -1.23 15.35 -14.01
C TYR A 213 0.01 15.32 -13.11
N ALA A 214 -0.17 14.91 -11.86
CA ALA A 214 0.89 14.75 -10.89
C ALA A 214 1.40 13.31 -10.91
N ASP A 215 2.71 13.14 -10.96
CA ASP A 215 3.40 11.87 -10.75
C ASP A 215 4.57 12.13 -9.79
N GLY A 216 4.67 11.36 -8.71
CA GLY A 216 5.70 11.60 -7.71
C GLY A 216 5.74 10.57 -6.60
N LYS A 217 6.45 10.94 -5.54
CA LYS A 217 6.62 10.10 -4.36
C LYS A 217 6.33 10.85 -3.08
N LEU A 218 5.64 10.18 -2.16
CA LEU A 218 5.55 10.56 -0.77
C LEU A 218 6.68 9.89 -0.01
N ARG A 219 7.45 10.67 0.76
CA ARG A 219 8.45 10.15 1.69
C ARG A 219 7.93 10.29 3.11
N PHE A 220 7.89 9.16 3.80
CA PHE A 220 7.58 9.07 5.22
C PHE A 220 8.89 8.99 5.99
N THR A 221 9.02 9.77 7.05
CA THR A 221 10.21 9.79 7.91
C THR A 221 9.80 9.63 9.37
N ILE A 222 10.35 8.60 10.03
CA ILE A 222 10.14 8.30 11.45
C ILE A 222 11.51 8.01 12.08
N GLY A 223 11.98 8.89 12.96
CA GLY A 223 13.37 8.89 13.42
C GLY A 223 14.33 9.07 12.24
N GLU A 224 15.37 8.23 12.17
CA GLU A 224 16.39 8.24 11.09
C GLU A 224 15.96 7.44 9.85
N GLN A 225 14.80 6.78 9.89
CA GLN A 225 14.35 5.87 8.85
C GLN A 225 13.41 6.57 7.89
N ASN A 226 13.44 6.15 6.62
CA ASN A 226 12.57 6.68 5.60
C ASN A 226 12.08 5.59 4.63
N VAL A 227 10.86 5.76 4.15
CA VAL A 227 10.26 4.92 3.10
C VAL A 227 9.54 5.81 2.09
N GLU A 228 9.53 5.40 0.83
CA GLU A 228 8.89 6.14 -0.26
C GLU A 228 7.69 5.36 -0.81
N LEU A 229 6.62 6.08 -1.16
CA LEU A 229 5.40 5.56 -1.77
C LEU A 229 5.09 6.36 -3.04
N PRO A 230 5.09 5.73 -4.23
CA PRO A 230 4.69 6.41 -5.45
C PRO A 230 3.21 6.76 -5.43
N PHE A 231 2.86 7.89 -6.03
CA PHE A 231 1.48 8.30 -6.28
C PHE A 231 1.37 8.95 -7.66
N ALA A 232 0.19 8.86 -8.26
CA ALA A 232 -0.11 9.56 -9.51
C ALA A 232 -1.60 9.93 -9.56
N GLY A 233 -1.92 11.07 -10.17
CA GLY A 233 -3.30 11.53 -10.24
C GLY A 233 -3.47 12.90 -10.88
N TRP A 234 -4.72 13.26 -11.14
CA TRP A 234 -5.03 14.59 -11.66
C TRP A 234 -4.84 15.63 -10.55
N ALA A 235 -3.96 16.61 -10.77
CA ALA A 235 -3.53 17.53 -9.72
C ALA A 235 -4.70 18.28 -9.08
N ARG A 236 -5.72 18.66 -9.87
CA ARG A 236 -6.94 19.28 -9.34
C ARG A 236 -7.71 18.37 -8.39
N LEU A 237 -7.82 17.08 -8.71
CA LEU A 237 -8.53 16.12 -7.86
C LEU A 237 -7.77 15.88 -6.56
N LEU A 238 -6.44 15.77 -6.64
CA LEU A 238 -5.58 15.66 -5.47
C LEU A 238 -5.67 16.91 -4.58
N ALA A 239 -5.56 18.12 -5.16
CA ALA A 239 -5.65 19.40 -4.43
C ALA A 239 -7.00 19.63 -3.75
N ARG A 240 -8.08 19.02 -4.27
CA ARG A 240 -9.43 19.08 -3.69
C ARG A 240 -9.75 17.91 -2.76
N GLY A 241 -8.86 16.91 -2.64
CA GLY A 241 -9.12 15.69 -1.89
C GLY A 241 -10.22 14.80 -2.50
N LEU A 242 -10.52 14.97 -3.78
CA LEU A 242 -11.48 14.14 -4.53
C LEU A 242 -10.85 12.85 -5.06
N GLN A 243 -9.51 12.82 -5.11
CA GLN A 243 -8.73 11.62 -5.36
C GLN A 243 -7.76 11.43 -4.20
N GLU A 244 -7.87 10.31 -3.50
CA GLU A 244 -6.95 9.96 -2.43
C GLU A 244 -5.65 9.34 -2.98
N PRO A 245 -4.51 9.57 -2.32
CA PRO A 245 -3.28 8.85 -2.63
C PRO A 245 -3.39 7.37 -2.21
N PRO A 246 -2.60 6.47 -2.84
CA PRO A 246 -2.70 5.03 -2.55
C PRO A 246 -2.31 4.73 -1.09
N PRO A 247 -2.91 3.72 -0.44
CA PRO A 247 -2.47 3.32 0.90
C PRO A 247 -1.04 2.77 0.88
N TYR A 248 -0.30 2.92 1.98
CA TYR A 248 0.98 2.25 2.14
C TYR A 248 0.75 0.75 2.31
N VAL A 249 1.59 -0.09 1.69
CA VAL A 249 1.47 -1.56 1.75
C VAL A 249 2.65 -2.12 2.54
N CYS A 250 2.37 -2.84 3.62
CA CYS A 250 3.41 -3.56 4.34
C CYS A 250 4.01 -4.65 3.44
N PRO A 251 5.33 -4.65 3.19
CA PRO A 251 5.95 -5.61 2.27
C PRO A 251 5.92 -7.06 2.78
N LEU A 252 5.80 -7.27 4.09
CA LEU A 252 5.85 -8.59 4.71
C LEU A 252 4.47 -9.17 5.03
N SER A 253 3.49 -8.36 5.40
CA SER A 253 2.13 -8.83 5.71
C SER A 253 1.13 -8.61 4.58
N GLY A 254 1.41 -7.71 3.62
CA GLY A 254 0.48 -7.30 2.58
C GLY A 254 -0.66 -6.40 3.05
N LEU A 255 -0.74 -6.11 4.36
CA LEU A 255 -1.72 -5.18 4.92
C LEU A 255 -1.53 -3.78 4.34
N ARG A 256 -2.65 -3.06 4.16
CA ARG A 256 -2.68 -1.75 3.53
C ARG A 256 -3.40 -0.76 4.45
N SER A 257 -2.81 0.41 4.66
CA SER A 257 -3.39 1.47 5.50
C SER A 257 -2.75 2.82 5.17
N HIS A 258 -3.42 3.89 5.57
CA HIS A 258 -2.86 5.25 5.61
C HIS A 258 -2.31 5.62 7.00
N HIS A 259 -2.34 4.70 7.97
CA HIS A 259 -1.70 4.88 9.28
C HIS A 259 -0.35 4.18 9.33
N LEU A 260 0.74 4.95 9.39
CA LEU A 260 2.11 4.45 9.43
C LEU A 260 2.75 4.64 10.80
N GLN A 261 3.58 3.69 11.18
CA GLN A 261 4.37 3.68 12.40
C GLN A 261 5.68 2.89 12.20
N ALA A 262 6.69 3.16 13.03
CA ALA A 262 7.91 2.35 13.08
C ALA A 262 7.87 1.30 14.19
N THR A 263 8.37 0.09 13.90
CA THR A 263 8.73 -0.92 14.90
C THR A 263 9.94 -0.45 15.72
N ASP A 264 10.23 -1.12 16.83
CA ASP A 264 11.33 -0.71 17.72
C ASP A 264 12.72 -0.94 17.09
N ASP A 265 12.81 -1.70 15.99
CA ASP A 265 14.02 -1.83 15.17
C ASP A 265 14.08 -0.84 13.99
N GLY A 266 13.14 0.12 13.93
CA GLY A 266 13.14 1.23 12.98
C GLY A 266 12.40 0.98 11.66
N ARG A 267 11.86 -0.22 11.41
CA ARG A 267 11.15 -0.47 10.15
C ARG A 267 9.81 0.26 10.13
N ILE A 268 9.64 1.15 9.16
CA ILE A 268 8.38 1.86 8.90
C ILE A 268 7.42 0.92 8.17
N THR A 269 6.21 0.76 8.71
CA THR A 269 5.14 -0.05 8.13
C THR A 269 3.77 0.52 8.51
N VAL A 270 2.69 -0.10 8.03
CA VAL A 270 1.34 0.17 8.53
C VAL A 270 1.22 -0.21 10.01
N ALA A 271 0.57 0.64 10.81
CA ALA A 271 0.46 0.47 12.26
C ALA A 271 -0.22 -0.86 12.65
N GLU A 272 -1.21 -1.29 11.85
CA GLU A 272 -1.96 -2.53 12.03
C GLU A 272 -1.12 -3.80 11.83
N ALA A 273 0.05 -3.68 11.20
CA ALA A 273 1.00 -4.77 11.06
C ALA A 273 1.95 -4.90 12.25
N ILE A 274 1.95 -3.95 13.19
CA ILE A 274 2.82 -3.94 14.36
C ILE A 274 2.11 -4.59 15.54
N ALA A 275 2.81 -5.47 16.26
CA ALA A 275 2.35 -6.06 17.50
C ALA A 275 3.48 -6.08 18.54
N ALA A 276 3.12 -5.98 19.82
CA ALA A 276 4.06 -6.11 20.92
C ALA A 276 4.29 -7.60 21.26
N CYS A 277 5.55 -7.98 21.47
CA CYS A 277 5.88 -9.25 22.08
C CYS A 277 5.38 -9.27 23.53
N GLU A 278 4.54 -10.25 23.89
CA GLU A 278 3.90 -10.33 25.22
C GLU A 278 4.86 -10.62 26.38
N VAL A 279 6.14 -10.87 26.09
CA VAL A 279 7.19 -11.12 27.10
C VAL A 279 8.20 -10.00 27.16
N SER A 280 8.73 -9.56 26.02
CA SER A 280 9.76 -8.50 25.99
C SER A 280 9.19 -7.08 25.90
N GLY A 281 7.91 -6.92 25.57
CA GLY A 281 7.29 -5.62 25.28
C GLY A 281 7.70 -5.00 23.94
N ARG A 282 8.73 -5.54 23.26
CA ARG A 282 9.23 -5.03 21.99
C ARG A 282 8.16 -5.06 20.91
N ARG A 283 7.98 -3.95 20.21
CA ARG A 283 7.07 -3.81 19.05
C ARG A 283 7.79 -4.24 17.78
N VAL A 284 7.26 -5.28 17.16
CA VAL A 284 7.78 -5.88 15.94
C VAL A 284 6.64 -6.14 14.95
N LEU A 285 6.95 -6.66 13.77
CA LEU A 285 5.90 -7.06 12.87
C LEU A 285 5.16 -8.28 13.41
N ALA A 286 3.83 -8.26 13.36
CA ALA A 286 3.00 -9.33 13.87
C ALA A 286 3.32 -10.70 13.25
N VAL A 287 3.76 -10.73 11.98
CA VAL A 287 4.16 -11.95 11.26
C VAL A 287 5.43 -12.61 11.83
N GLU A 288 6.27 -11.84 12.53
CA GLU A 288 7.51 -12.33 13.13
C GLU A 288 7.28 -12.96 14.50
N LEU A 289 6.15 -12.64 15.15
CA LEU A 289 5.76 -13.26 16.40
C LEU A 289 5.32 -14.70 16.16
N LYS A 290 5.78 -15.59 17.04
CA LYS A 290 5.39 -17.00 17.10
C LYS A 290 4.61 -17.25 18.38
N THR A 291 3.68 -18.19 18.34
CA THR A 291 2.86 -18.55 19.49
C THR A 291 3.59 -19.60 20.33
N CYS A 292 3.73 -19.33 21.63
CA CYS A 292 4.13 -20.34 22.61
C CYS A 292 3.00 -21.38 22.72
N GLU A 293 3.30 -22.63 22.42
CA GLU A 293 2.28 -23.68 22.37
C GLU A 293 1.68 -24.02 23.74
N VAL A 294 2.37 -23.68 24.82
CA VAL A 294 1.91 -23.98 26.19
C VAL A 294 1.17 -22.82 26.83
N THR A 295 1.66 -21.58 26.69
CA THR A 295 1.04 -20.41 27.31
C THR A 295 0.07 -19.67 26.39
N GLY A 296 0.08 -19.95 25.08
CA GLY A 296 -0.70 -19.23 24.07
C GLY A 296 -0.17 -17.83 23.73
N LYS A 297 0.87 -17.35 24.42
CA LYS A 297 1.44 -16.01 24.22
C LYS A 297 2.15 -15.90 22.86
N ARG A 298 2.00 -14.76 22.19
CA ARG A 298 2.72 -14.36 20.98
C ARG A 298 4.01 -13.65 21.34
N VAL A 299 5.13 -14.26 20.95
CA VAL A 299 6.47 -13.84 21.38
C VAL A 299 7.47 -13.91 20.24
N LEU A 300 8.62 -13.27 20.42
CA LEU A 300 9.72 -13.40 19.47
C LEU A 300 10.22 -14.85 19.40
N ALA A 301 10.62 -15.28 18.21
CA ALA A 301 11.07 -16.64 17.97
C ALA A 301 12.26 -17.05 18.85
N ASP A 302 13.16 -16.10 19.17
CA ASP A 302 14.36 -16.31 19.99
C ASP A 302 14.04 -16.54 21.48
N LEU A 303 12.83 -16.19 21.93
CA LEU A 303 12.36 -16.45 23.29
C LEU A 303 11.72 -17.84 23.43
N LEU A 304 11.57 -18.58 22.33
CA LEU A 304 10.98 -19.92 22.34
C LEU A 304 12.06 -20.99 22.32
N HIS A 305 11.97 -21.90 23.27
CA HIS A 305 12.77 -23.12 23.34
C HIS A 305 11.93 -24.33 22.90
N THR A 306 12.60 -25.30 22.28
CA THR A 306 11.97 -26.57 21.91
C THR A 306 12.11 -27.54 23.07
N CYS A 307 10.99 -28.07 23.58
CA CYS A 307 11.02 -29.12 24.58
C CYS A 307 11.62 -30.40 23.97
N PRO A 308 12.69 -31.00 24.54
CA PRO A 308 13.31 -32.18 23.95
C PRO A 308 12.43 -33.43 24.04
N VAL A 309 11.40 -33.44 24.88
CA VAL A 309 10.49 -34.60 25.05
C VAL A 309 9.23 -34.48 24.19
N THR A 310 8.67 -33.28 24.06
CA THR A 310 7.39 -33.06 23.36
C THR A 310 7.55 -32.35 22.02
N GLU A 311 8.74 -31.83 21.71
CA GLU A 311 9.09 -31.04 20.52
C GLU A 311 8.31 -29.72 20.32
N ARG A 312 7.38 -29.44 21.24
CA ARG A 312 6.62 -28.19 21.31
C ARG A 312 7.55 -27.00 21.58
N ARG A 313 7.27 -25.87 20.90
CA ARG A 313 7.96 -24.59 21.13
C ARG A 313 7.29 -23.82 22.26
N MET A 314 8.07 -23.44 23.25
CA MET A 314 7.53 -22.83 24.46
C MET A 314 8.49 -21.85 25.12
N LEU A 315 7.93 -20.96 25.94
CA LEU A 315 8.70 -20.03 26.75
C LEU A 315 9.49 -20.75 27.83
N GLU A 316 10.64 -20.19 28.17
CA GLU A 316 11.52 -20.67 29.23
C GLU A 316 10.78 -20.83 30.58
N THR A 317 9.89 -19.89 30.91
CA THR A 317 9.09 -19.90 32.15
C THR A 317 8.07 -21.04 32.22
N ALA A 318 7.75 -21.69 31.10
CA ALA A 318 6.87 -22.85 31.05
C ALA A 318 7.65 -24.18 31.07
N MET A 319 8.99 -24.12 31.13
CA MET A 319 9.85 -25.30 31.24
C MET A 319 10.16 -25.60 32.69
N ALA A 320 10.09 -26.88 33.05
CA ALA A 320 10.49 -27.40 34.36
C ALA A 320 11.62 -28.42 34.20
N GLU A 321 12.49 -28.51 35.21
CA GLU A 321 13.56 -29.50 35.25
C GLU A 321 12.98 -30.87 35.64
N CYS A 322 13.30 -31.91 34.88
CA CYS A 322 12.99 -33.27 35.26
C CYS A 322 13.86 -33.71 36.45
N GLY A 323 13.28 -34.09 37.58
CA GLY A 323 14.03 -34.55 38.75
C GLY A 323 14.95 -35.75 38.51
N MET A 324 14.64 -36.58 37.50
CA MET A 324 15.47 -37.73 37.11
C MET A 324 16.57 -37.37 36.09
N CYS A 325 16.22 -36.92 34.88
CA CYS A 325 17.23 -36.68 33.83
C CYS A 325 17.83 -35.28 33.82
N LYS A 326 17.36 -34.36 34.67
CA LYS A 326 17.83 -32.97 34.77
C LYS A 326 17.66 -32.14 33.49
N GLN A 327 17.00 -32.66 32.47
CA GLN A 327 16.63 -31.89 31.30
C GLN A 327 15.48 -30.94 31.62
N ARG A 328 15.55 -29.72 31.07
CA ARG A 328 14.41 -28.80 31.03
C ARG A 328 13.43 -29.26 29.96
N VAL A 329 12.21 -29.55 30.39
CA VAL A 329 11.13 -30.07 29.56
C VAL A 329 9.86 -29.27 29.79
N SER A 330 8.85 -29.45 28.95
CA SER A 330 7.52 -28.90 29.23
C SER A 330 7.03 -29.38 30.60
N GLU A 331 6.45 -28.49 31.40
CA GLU A 331 5.81 -28.86 32.67
C GLU A 331 4.75 -29.95 32.47
N SER A 332 4.00 -29.89 31.35
CA SER A 332 3.01 -30.90 30.98
C SER A 332 3.62 -32.29 30.72
N ALA A 333 4.93 -32.36 30.46
CA ALA A 333 5.64 -33.62 30.28
C ALA A 333 6.11 -34.23 31.61
N ILE A 334 6.01 -33.52 32.73
CA ILE A 334 6.42 -34.01 34.05
C ILE A 334 5.22 -34.62 34.78
N LYS A 335 5.41 -35.83 35.32
CA LYS A 335 4.47 -36.45 36.25
C LYS A 335 5.25 -37.17 37.34
N HIS A 336 4.95 -36.86 38.61
CA HIS A 336 5.70 -37.36 39.77
C HIS A 336 7.21 -37.11 39.64
N ASP A 337 7.59 -35.86 39.34
CA ASP A 337 8.99 -35.42 39.24
C ASP A 337 9.83 -36.08 38.12
N ARG A 338 9.16 -36.74 37.16
CA ARG A 338 9.81 -37.41 36.03
C ARG A 338 9.15 -37.04 34.72
N CYS A 339 9.95 -36.76 33.71
CA CYS A 339 9.45 -36.53 32.36
C CYS A 339 8.92 -37.83 31.73
N VAL A 340 8.08 -37.71 30.69
CA VAL A 340 7.52 -38.85 29.95
C VAL A 340 8.62 -39.81 29.48
N ALA A 341 9.74 -39.30 28.95
CA ALA A 341 10.85 -40.12 28.49
C ALA A 341 11.47 -40.95 29.64
N CYS A 342 11.76 -40.33 30.80
CA CYS A 342 12.27 -41.05 31.97
C CYS A 342 11.31 -42.13 32.47
N ARG A 343 10.00 -41.92 32.33
CA ARG A 343 8.97 -42.90 32.72
C ARG A 343 8.82 -44.03 31.70
N GLY A 344 9.23 -43.81 30.46
CA GLY A 344 9.16 -44.76 29.35
C GLY A 344 10.43 -45.57 29.11
N LEU A 345 11.31 -45.71 30.11
CA LEU A 345 12.52 -46.54 30.02
C LEU A 345 12.18 -47.99 29.65
N THR A 346 12.73 -48.47 28.53
CA THR A 346 12.53 -49.85 28.05
C THR A 346 13.83 -50.65 28.12
N PRO A 347 13.79 -51.96 28.43
CA PRO A 347 14.99 -52.80 28.45
C PRO A 347 15.73 -52.80 27.10
N ILE A 348 17.05 -52.69 27.15
CA ILE A 348 17.93 -52.69 25.97
C ILE A 348 19.07 -53.69 26.17
N ARG A 349 19.49 -54.36 25.08
CA ARG A 349 20.67 -55.25 25.09
C ARG A 349 21.93 -54.48 24.68
N LYS A 350 23.10 -54.92 25.17
CA LYS A 350 24.38 -54.22 24.99
C LYS A 350 24.82 -54.16 23.52
N GLU A 351 24.42 -55.14 22.72
CA GLU A 351 24.76 -55.25 21.30
C GLU A 351 23.94 -54.30 20.43
N GLN A 352 22.87 -53.70 20.98
CA GLN A 352 22.08 -52.73 20.23
C GLN A 352 22.91 -51.47 20.00
N ALA A 353 22.93 -51.00 18.75
CA ALA A 353 23.81 -49.93 18.27
C ALA A 353 23.88 -48.70 19.19
N ARG A 354 22.75 -48.27 19.76
CA ARG A 354 22.67 -47.08 20.63
C ARG A 354 23.46 -47.27 21.93
N LEU A 355 23.26 -48.40 22.61
CA LEU A 355 23.98 -48.70 23.85
C LEU A 355 25.42 -49.11 23.56
N ALA A 356 25.65 -49.91 22.52
CA ALA A 356 26.99 -50.33 22.09
C ALA A 356 27.91 -49.12 21.84
N ARG A 357 27.39 -48.07 21.20
CA ARG A 357 28.13 -46.81 20.96
C ARG A 357 28.56 -46.13 22.27
N VAL A 358 27.67 -46.04 23.26
CA VAL A 358 27.99 -45.45 24.57
C VAL A 358 28.98 -46.33 25.36
N LEU A 359 28.81 -47.65 25.33
CA LEU A 359 29.71 -48.59 26.01
C LEU A 359 31.12 -48.61 25.38
N GLY A 360 31.21 -48.44 24.06
CA GLY A 360 32.50 -48.31 23.37
C GLY A 360 33.25 -47.05 23.81
N GLU A 361 32.53 -45.94 23.99
CA GLU A 361 33.11 -44.67 24.45
C GLU A 361 33.53 -44.71 25.93
N TYR A 362 32.77 -45.44 26.76
CA TYR A 362 32.98 -45.59 28.20
C TYR A 362 33.05 -47.07 28.62
N PRO A 363 34.17 -47.77 28.41
CA PRO A 363 34.26 -49.22 28.60
C PRO A 363 33.96 -49.71 30.02
N LYS A 364 34.21 -48.89 31.06
CA LYS A 364 33.90 -49.27 32.45
C LYS A 364 32.40 -49.42 32.70
N LEU A 365 31.54 -48.89 31.82
CA LEU A 365 30.10 -49.12 31.89
C LEU A 365 29.72 -50.59 31.65
N ASP A 366 30.57 -51.38 31.00
CA ASP A 366 30.24 -52.76 30.66
C ASP A 366 30.03 -53.67 31.90
N ARG A 367 30.53 -53.26 33.08
CA ARG A 367 30.26 -53.99 34.34
C ARG A 367 28.79 -53.97 34.78
N TRP A 368 28.01 -52.99 34.32
CA TRP A 368 26.61 -52.83 34.68
C TRP A 368 25.71 -53.75 33.83
N ARG A 369 24.61 -54.21 34.44
CA ARG A 369 23.68 -55.20 33.87
C ARG A 369 22.27 -54.61 33.75
N SER A 370 21.40 -55.31 33.03
CA SER A 370 19.96 -54.99 32.93
C SER A 370 19.68 -53.55 32.48
N TRP A 371 20.32 -53.13 31.39
CA TRP A 371 20.18 -51.79 30.87
C TRP A 371 18.76 -51.49 30.40
N LYS A 372 18.33 -50.25 30.63
CA LYS A 372 17.14 -49.65 30.04
C LYS A 372 17.52 -48.35 29.35
N LEU A 373 16.84 -48.06 28.25
CA LEU A 373 17.02 -46.85 27.46
C LEU A 373 15.67 -46.17 27.22
N ALA A 374 15.70 -44.85 27.37
CA ALA A 374 14.74 -43.94 26.78
C ALA A 374 15.54 -42.83 26.07
N GLU A 375 14.88 -42.07 25.22
CA GLU A 375 15.53 -41.00 24.50
C GLU A 375 14.62 -39.78 24.38
N THR A 376 15.26 -38.62 24.32
CA THR A 376 14.63 -37.35 23.95
C THR A 376 15.23 -36.89 22.63
N ALA A 377 14.86 -35.71 22.13
CA ALA A 377 15.46 -35.17 20.91
C ALA A 377 16.99 -35.05 21.01
N THR A 378 17.53 -34.76 22.20
CA THR A 378 18.94 -34.38 22.39
C THR A 378 19.77 -35.37 23.19
N VAL A 379 19.16 -36.23 24.03
CA VAL A 379 19.93 -37.14 24.91
C VAL A 379 19.40 -38.58 24.91
N TYR A 380 20.29 -39.51 25.24
CA TYR A 380 19.96 -40.82 25.75
C TYR A 380 19.81 -40.77 27.27
N ILE A 381 18.76 -41.42 27.79
CA ILE A 381 18.51 -41.62 29.21
C ILE A 381 18.71 -43.11 29.47
N LEU A 382 19.80 -43.44 30.16
CA LEU A 382 20.23 -44.81 30.39
C LEU A 382 20.13 -45.15 31.87
N GLU A 383 19.51 -46.28 32.18
CA GLU A 383 19.44 -46.82 33.54
C GLU A 383 20.04 -48.23 33.54
N ALA A 384 20.87 -48.55 34.53
CA ALA A 384 21.43 -49.89 34.68
C ALA A 384 21.47 -50.32 36.15
N ASP A 385 21.49 -51.63 36.37
CA ASP A 385 21.52 -52.22 37.70
C ASP A 385 22.82 -53.01 37.92
N SER A 386 23.26 -53.05 39.17
CA SER A 386 24.29 -53.96 39.68
C SER A 386 23.71 -54.80 40.82
N LEU A 387 24.54 -55.61 41.49
CA LEU A 387 24.08 -56.41 42.64
C LEU A 387 23.46 -55.55 43.75
N TRP A 388 24.00 -54.33 43.99
CA TRP A 388 23.65 -53.49 45.15
C TRP A 388 23.24 -52.05 44.80
N ARG A 389 23.58 -51.56 43.60
CA ARG A 389 23.37 -50.18 43.17
C ARG A 389 22.68 -50.09 41.81
N ARG A 390 22.12 -48.93 41.51
CA ARG A 390 21.57 -48.54 40.21
C ARG A 390 22.35 -47.33 39.71
N LEU A 391 22.53 -47.24 38.40
CA LEU A 391 23.18 -46.14 37.69
C LEU A 391 22.15 -45.47 36.79
N LEU A 392 22.12 -44.14 36.81
CA LEU A 392 21.46 -43.30 35.83
C LEU A 392 22.52 -42.50 35.09
N LEU A 393 22.43 -42.51 33.76
CA LEU A 393 23.36 -41.82 32.88
C LEU A 393 22.58 -41.06 31.80
N ILE A 394 22.85 -39.77 31.69
CA ILE A 394 22.29 -38.91 30.66
C ILE A 394 23.41 -38.50 29.71
N VAL A 395 23.28 -38.90 28.43
CA VAL A 395 24.33 -38.78 27.43
C VAL A 395 23.82 -37.99 26.24
N ASN A 396 24.57 -36.97 25.79
CA ASN A 396 24.25 -36.27 24.55
C ASN A 396 24.34 -37.24 23.35
N LYS A 397 23.32 -37.25 22.48
CA LYS A 397 23.26 -38.20 21.35
C LYS A 397 24.33 -37.97 20.28
N GLU A 398 24.70 -36.71 20.08
CA GLU A 398 25.63 -36.30 19.04
C GLU A 398 27.07 -36.48 19.53
N THR A 399 27.40 -35.86 20.66
CA THR A 399 28.78 -35.78 21.17
C THR A 399 29.19 -36.97 22.03
N LEU A 400 28.22 -37.72 22.55
CA LEU A 400 28.38 -38.75 23.59
C LEU A 400 28.94 -38.22 24.93
N ASP A 401 28.89 -36.91 25.14
CA ASP A 401 29.29 -36.34 26.42
C ASP A 401 28.24 -36.63 27.50
N ILE A 402 28.74 -36.87 28.70
CA ILE A 402 27.92 -37.18 29.86
C ILE A 402 27.44 -35.87 30.48
N GLN A 403 26.14 -35.64 30.43
CA GLN A 403 25.50 -34.43 30.96
C GLN A 403 25.11 -34.60 32.43
N HIS A 404 24.76 -35.81 32.85
CA HIS A 404 24.35 -36.08 34.22
C HIS A 404 24.57 -37.55 34.59
N VAL A 405 25.05 -37.79 35.80
CA VAL A 405 25.18 -39.12 36.39
C VAL A 405 24.59 -39.10 37.79
N ALA A 406 23.82 -40.14 38.11
CA ALA A 406 23.33 -40.35 39.46
C ALA A 406 23.35 -41.83 39.82
N THR A 407 23.41 -42.13 41.11
CA THR A 407 23.31 -43.50 41.62
C THR A 407 22.21 -43.62 42.66
N ALA A 408 21.64 -44.82 42.78
CA ALA A 408 20.69 -45.14 43.83
C ALA A 408 21.02 -46.52 44.40
N SER A 409 20.60 -46.82 45.63
CA SER A 409 20.61 -48.20 46.10
C SER A 409 19.60 -49.04 45.29
N ARG A 410 19.82 -50.36 45.20
CA ARG A 410 18.94 -51.24 44.41
C ARG A 410 17.46 -51.14 44.75
N PHE A 411 17.14 -50.92 46.03
CA PHE A 411 15.77 -50.76 46.54
C PHE A 411 15.39 -49.30 46.82
N GLY A 412 16.33 -48.37 46.63
CA GLY A 412 16.12 -46.94 46.85
C GLY A 412 15.34 -46.28 45.71
N LYS A 413 14.46 -45.34 46.07
CA LYS A 413 13.71 -44.52 45.10
C LYS A 413 14.41 -43.20 44.78
N THR A 414 15.37 -42.79 45.61
CA THR A 414 16.08 -41.53 45.52
C THR A 414 17.37 -41.69 44.72
N TRP A 415 17.53 -40.87 43.68
CA TRP A 415 18.77 -40.75 42.93
C TRP A 415 19.67 -39.72 43.61
N LEU A 416 20.93 -40.09 43.82
CA LEU A 416 21.97 -39.23 44.36
C LEU A 416 22.89 -38.82 43.19
N PRO A 417 22.95 -37.53 42.82
CA PRO A 417 23.86 -37.06 41.79
C PRO A 417 25.30 -37.34 42.20
N LEU A 418 26.12 -37.80 41.25
CA LEU A 418 27.56 -37.93 41.44
C LEU A 418 28.26 -36.62 41.07
N ASP A 419 29.34 -36.31 41.78
CA ASP A 419 30.21 -35.20 41.40
C ASP A 419 30.99 -35.58 40.12
N PRO A 420 31.17 -34.68 39.13
CA PRO A 420 32.03 -34.93 37.97
C PRO A 420 33.41 -35.50 38.30
N ALA A 421 34.00 -35.17 39.46
CA ALA A 421 35.26 -35.75 39.92
C ALA A 421 35.20 -37.26 40.19
N GLU A 422 34.01 -37.80 40.48
CA GLU A 422 33.75 -39.21 40.76
C GLU A 422 33.42 -40.02 39.49
N TYR A 423 33.20 -39.36 38.35
CA TYR A 423 32.86 -40.04 37.09
C TYR A 423 33.96 -41.04 36.66
N PRO A 424 35.26 -40.72 36.67
CA PRO A 424 36.31 -41.67 36.24
C PRO A 424 36.28 -43.00 36.98
N ASP A 425 35.90 -42.98 38.26
CA ASP A 425 35.83 -44.18 39.10
C ASP A 425 34.56 -45.00 38.84
N GLN A 426 33.44 -44.33 38.55
CA GLN A 426 32.15 -45.01 38.40
C GLN A 426 31.86 -45.47 36.97
N ILE A 427 32.25 -44.69 35.98
CA ILE A 427 31.89 -44.90 34.56
C ILE A 427 33.11 -44.84 33.63
N GLY A 428 34.30 -44.55 34.15
CA GLY A 428 35.54 -44.49 33.38
C GLY A 428 35.79 -43.11 32.80
N GLN A 429 36.97 -42.94 32.21
CA GLN A 429 37.24 -41.79 31.35
C GLN A 429 36.79 -42.12 29.93
N ARG A 430 36.40 -41.07 29.20
CA ARG A 430 36.11 -41.14 27.77
C ARG A 430 37.33 -41.75 27.07
N SER A 431 37.13 -42.80 26.28
CA SER A 431 38.23 -43.40 25.53
C SER A 431 38.72 -42.40 24.49
N LEU A 432 39.96 -41.90 24.63
CA LEU A 432 40.57 -40.97 23.67
C LEU A 432 40.92 -41.62 22.31
N SER A 433 40.45 -42.84 22.06
CA SER A 433 40.67 -43.57 20.83
C SER A 433 39.74 -43.08 19.73
N GLY A 434 40.13 -41.97 19.08
CA GLY A 434 39.36 -41.35 18.00
C GLY A 434 40.07 -40.24 17.22
N VAL A 435 41.40 -40.29 17.07
CA VAL A 435 42.10 -39.71 15.90
C VAL A 435 43.02 -40.81 15.35
N VAL A 436 42.48 -41.63 14.44
CA VAL A 436 43.22 -42.23 13.32
C VAL A 436 42.26 -42.23 12.13
#